data_AF-A0A1H7VQC0-F1
#
_entry.id   AF-A0A1H7VQC0-F1
#
_cell.length_a   1.000
_cell.length_b   1.000
_cell.length_c   1.000
_cell.angle_alpha   90.00
_cell.angle_beta   90.00
_cell.angle_gamma   90.00
#
_symmetry.space_group_name_H-M   'P 1'
#
loop_
_entity.id
_entity.type
_entity.pdbx_description
1 polymer ?
#
loop_
_entity_poly.entity_id
_entity_poly.type
_entity_poly.pdbx_seq_one_letter_code
_entity_poly.pdbx_strand_id
1 'polypeptide(L)'
;MPVDPLQALQAANRAVLPVASSAFGTLLIAGATGALGAELLRRLAGSHRHAHTRVLAKEPIRDGLRGVETYLSPELPIAQWPPTSAHTAIIAFDPPRLYHDRERALWVPEPSDLPELARWLRACGVQTLAIVQPHDQGKLPEALKRGLASLDEQAVVACGFERVILVRSARKPANAKLANPFERVAAWMLSVVRFMVPSSEQPVRAAKVAELVDVALRIAPPGVHVAAPELVWESAQGDMPAVAARWLGVQV
;
A
#
# COMPACT_ATOMS: atom_id res chain seq x y z
N MET A 1 32.27 -20.65 -34.08
CA MET A 1 33.37 -20.36 -33.13
C MET A 1 32.98 -20.96 -31.79
N PRO A 2 33.81 -21.83 -31.18
CA PRO A 2 33.48 -22.42 -29.88
C PRO A 2 33.52 -21.32 -28.82
N VAL A 3 32.44 -21.21 -28.04
CA VAL A 3 32.36 -20.26 -26.92
C VAL A 3 33.35 -20.73 -25.87
N ASP A 4 34.30 -19.86 -25.51
CA ASP A 4 35.31 -20.18 -24.51
C ASP A 4 34.62 -20.45 -23.15
N PRO A 5 34.85 -21.63 -22.54
CA PRO A 5 34.20 -22.02 -21.29
C PRO A 5 34.47 -21.04 -20.14
N LEU A 6 35.62 -20.35 -20.12
CA LEU A 6 35.88 -19.31 -19.12
C LEU A 6 35.01 -18.07 -19.34
N GLN A 7 34.73 -17.72 -20.59
CA GLN A 7 33.82 -16.63 -20.95
C GLN A 7 32.37 -16.96 -20.58
N ALA A 8 31.95 -18.21 -20.77
CA ALA A 8 30.63 -18.69 -20.34
C ALA A 8 30.48 -18.65 -18.80
N LEU A 9 31.53 -19.04 -18.07
CA LEU A 9 31.53 -19.04 -16.60
C LEU A 9 31.59 -17.62 -16.02
N GLN A 10 32.33 -16.71 -16.65
CA GLN A 10 32.35 -15.29 -16.29
C GLN A 10 31.01 -14.58 -16.58
N ALA A 11 30.33 -14.94 -17.67
CA ALA A 11 28.99 -14.43 -17.96
C ALA A 11 27.94 -14.94 -16.96
N ALA A 12 28.05 -16.20 -16.52
CA ALA A 12 27.16 -16.78 -15.50
C ALA A 12 27.39 -16.18 -14.09
N ASN A 13 28.63 -15.83 -13.76
CA ASN A 13 28.99 -15.18 -12.49
C ASN A 13 28.83 -13.66 -12.49
N ARG A 14 28.62 -13.04 -13.66
CA ARG A 14 28.24 -11.64 -13.72
C ARG A 14 26.80 -11.58 -13.20
N ALA A 15 26.62 -11.08 -11.98
CA ALA A 15 25.31 -10.76 -11.46
C ALA A 15 24.63 -9.82 -12.45
N VAL A 16 23.77 -10.38 -13.31
CA VAL A 16 22.88 -9.59 -14.15
C VAL A 16 21.91 -8.95 -13.17
N LEU A 17 22.28 -7.76 -12.70
CA LEU A 17 21.34 -6.85 -12.09
C LEU A 17 20.24 -6.67 -13.14
N PRO A 18 18.98 -7.03 -12.85
CA PRO A 18 17.90 -6.67 -13.76
C PRO A 18 18.02 -5.18 -14.02
N VAL A 19 17.83 -4.75 -15.27
CA VAL A 19 17.72 -3.34 -15.64
C VAL A 19 16.41 -2.82 -15.05
N ALA A 20 16.36 -2.76 -13.73
CA ALA A 20 15.35 -2.04 -13.02
C ALA A 20 15.60 -0.57 -13.34
N SER A 21 14.53 0.15 -13.66
CA SER A 21 14.65 1.53 -14.07
C SER A 21 15.22 2.34 -12.90
N SER A 22 16.49 2.73 -12.99
CA SER A 22 17.11 3.65 -12.03
C SER A 22 16.31 4.94 -11.90
N ALA A 23 15.49 5.27 -12.91
CA ALA A 23 14.60 6.43 -12.91
C ALA A 23 13.53 6.40 -11.81
N PHE A 24 13.14 5.23 -11.27
CA PHE A 24 12.16 5.16 -10.18
C PHE A 24 12.79 4.87 -8.81
N GLY A 25 14.12 4.69 -8.74
CA GLY A 25 14.85 4.55 -7.48
C GLY A 25 14.39 3.37 -6.61
N THR A 26 14.43 3.56 -5.28
CA THR A 26 14.01 2.56 -4.28
C THR A 26 12.56 2.79 -3.85
N LEU A 27 11.76 1.72 -3.85
CA LEU A 27 10.44 1.66 -3.26
C LEU A 27 10.53 1.19 -1.81
N LEU A 28 9.86 1.86 -0.88
CA LEU A 28 9.72 1.42 0.51
C LEU A 28 8.26 1.10 0.83
N ILE A 29 7.97 -0.08 1.38
CA ILE A 29 6.63 -0.51 1.77
C ILE A 29 6.56 -0.70 3.28
N ALA A 30 5.66 0.03 3.93
CA ALA A 30 5.27 -0.12 5.33
C ALA A 30 3.91 -0.84 5.42
N GLY A 31 3.77 -1.80 6.34
CA GLY A 31 2.51 -2.52 6.54
C GLY A 31 2.19 -3.57 5.47
N ALA A 32 3.22 -4.26 4.96
CA ALA A 32 3.05 -5.39 4.04
C ALA A 32 2.55 -6.68 4.75
N THR A 33 1.74 -6.53 5.79
CA THR A 33 1.46 -7.55 6.81
C THR A 33 0.23 -8.40 6.52
N GLY A 34 -0.67 -7.97 5.62
CA GLY A 34 -1.90 -8.69 5.32
C GLY A 34 -2.11 -9.00 3.84
N ALA A 35 -3.40 -9.13 3.46
CA ALA A 35 -3.83 -9.45 2.10
C ALA A 35 -3.39 -8.42 1.04
N LEU A 36 -3.63 -7.14 1.34
CA LEU A 36 -3.27 -6.00 0.51
C LEU A 36 -1.76 -5.81 0.49
N GLY A 37 -1.11 -5.90 1.64
CA GLY A 37 0.34 -5.81 1.76
C GLY A 37 1.06 -6.83 0.86
N ALA A 38 0.62 -8.10 0.89
CA ALA A 38 1.16 -9.16 0.07
C ALA A 38 0.94 -8.92 -1.44
N GLU A 39 -0.25 -8.46 -1.84
CA GLU A 39 -0.53 -8.17 -3.26
C GLU A 39 0.24 -6.93 -3.76
N LEU A 40 0.40 -5.90 -2.93
CA LEU A 40 1.25 -4.74 -3.24
C LEU A 40 2.70 -5.17 -3.46
N LEU A 41 3.25 -5.97 -2.53
CA LEU A 41 4.61 -6.47 -2.64
C LEU A 41 4.78 -7.33 -3.90
N ARG A 42 3.89 -8.30 -4.11
CA ARG A 42 3.93 -9.20 -5.27
C ARG A 42 3.86 -8.44 -6.59
N ARG A 43 2.94 -7.48 -6.71
CA ARG A 43 2.74 -6.70 -7.93
C ARG A 43 3.91 -5.75 -8.19
N LEU A 44 4.32 -4.98 -7.19
CA LEU A 44 5.32 -3.93 -7.37
C LEU A 44 6.73 -4.47 -7.47
N ALA A 45 7.07 -5.52 -6.73
CA ALA A 45 8.35 -6.22 -6.92
C ALA A 45 8.40 -6.94 -8.28
N GLY A 46 7.28 -7.55 -8.71
CA GLY A 46 7.17 -8.20 -10.02
C GLY A 46 7.17 -7.24 -11.21
N SER A 47 6.82 -5.96 -11.00
CA SER A 47 6.81 -4.95 -12.06
C SER A 47 8.21 -4.53 -12.53
N HIS A 48 9.26 -4.83 -11.74
CA HIS A 48 10.66 -4.43 -11.97
C HIS A 48 10.87 -2.93 -12.27
N ARG A 49 9.91 -2.07 -11.90
CA ARG A 49 9.99 -0.62 -12.15
C ARG A 49 11.01 0.07 -11.25
N HIS A 50 11.10 -0.37 -10.00
CA HIS A 50 12.00 0.19 -9.00
C HIS A 50 13.30 -0.62 -8.97
N ALA A 51 14.43 0.06 -8.79
CA ALA A 51 15.75 -0.54 -8.66
C ALA A 51 15.80 -1.55 -7.51
N HIS A 52 15.21 -1.17 -6.37
CA HIS A 52 15.13 -1.97 -5.16
C HIS A 52 13.75 -1.80 -4.53
N THR A 53 13.21 -2.87 -3.94
CA THR A 53 12.02 -2.78 -3.08
C THR A 53 12.44 -3.13 -1.66
N ARG A 54 12.16 -2.23 -0.71
CA ARG A 54 12.38 -2.44 0.72
C ARG A 54 11.06 -2.59 1.45
N VAL A 55 11.01 -3.53 2.39
CA VAL A 55 9.83 -3.73 3.24
C VAL A 55 10.23 -3.50 4.69
N LEU A 56 9.47 -2.69 5.42
CA LEU A 56 9.69 -2.48 6.85
C LEU A 56 9.36 -3.76 7.62
N ALA A 57 10.33 -4.22 8.41
CA ALA A 57 10.21 -5.37 9.28
C ALA A 57 10.61 -4.99 10.70
N LYS A 58 9.92 -5.53 11.71
CA LYS A 58 10.31 -5.36 13.12
C LYS A 58 11.24 -6.45 13.63
N GLU A 59 11.29 -7.58 12.93
CA GLU A 59 12.16 -8.71 13.24
C GLU A 59 12.98 -9.08 11.99
N PRO A 60 14.19 -9.66 12.14
CA PRO A 60 14.96 -10.13 10.99
C PRO A 60 14.22 -11.25 10.23
N ILE A 61 14.09 -11.11 8.91
CA ILE A 61 13.43 -12.10 8.04
C ILE A 61 14.41 -12.54 6.96
N ARG A 62 14.37 -13.81 6.58
CA ARG A 62 15.09 -14.26 5.37
C ARG A 62 14.36 -13.75 4.13
N ASP A 63 15.09 -13.01 3.30
CA ASP A 63 14.56 -12.49 2.04
C ASP A 63 14.16 -13.65 1.11
N GLY A 64 12.86 -13.75 0.83
CA GLY A 64 12.29 -14.82 0.01
C GLY A 64 11.97 -14.42 -1.43
N LEU A 65 12.11 -13.14 -1.79
CA LEU A 65 11.81 -12.60 -3.12
C LEU A 65 13.03 -11.86 -3.66
N ARG A 66 13.44 -12.19 -4.90
CA ARG A 66 14.59 -11.55 -5.55
C ARG A 66 14.29 -10.06 -5.78
N GLY A 67 15.19 -9.18 -5.34
CA GLY A 67 15.03 -7.73 -5.46
C GLY A 67 14.17 -7.08 -4.37
N VAL A 68 13.74 -7.87 -3.39
CA VAL A 68 13.08 -7.39 -2.17
C VAL A 68 14.03 -7.56 -1.00
N GLU A 69 14.32 -6.46 -0.32
CA GLU A 69 15.14 -6.39 0.88
C GLU A 69 14.27 -6.04 2.08
N THR A 70 14.59 -6.58 3.25
CA THR A 70 13.98 -6.12 4.50
C THR A 70 14.76 -4.95 5.09
N TYR A 71 14.05 -3.92 5.53
CA TYR A 71 14.61 -2.85 6.36
C TYR A 71 14.11 -3.06 7.78
N LEU A 72 15.03 -3.39 8.69
CA LEU A 72 14.72 -3.61 10.10
C LEU A 72 14.43 -2.26 10.77
N SER A 73 13.18 -2.05 11.19
CA SER A 73 12.79 -0.90 11.99
C SER A 73 13.49 -0.98 13.35
N PRO A 74 14.20 0.08 13.78
CA PRO A 74 14.80 0.12 15.10
C PRO A 74 13.75 0.03 16.20
N GLU A 75 14.13 -0.51 17.36
CA GLU A 75 13.33 -0.42 18.60
C GLU A 75 13.44 0.98 19.23
N LEU A 76 13.12 2.00 18.44
CA LEU A 76 13.14 3.42 18.80
C LEU A 76 11.85 4.09 18.31
N PRO A 77 11.46 5.25 18.87
CA PRO A 77 10.41 6.07 18.28
C PRO A 77 10.73 6.42 16.81
N ILE A 78 9.71 6.50 15.95
CA ILE A 78 9.88 6.73 14.50
C ILE A 78 10.68 8.00 14.22
N ALA A 79 10.47 9.05 15.01
CA ALA A 79 11.23 10.31 14.91
C ALA A 79 12.76 10.14 15.03
N GLN A 80 13.24 9.03 15.59
CA GLN A 80 14.65 8.74 15.82
C GLN A 80 15.20 7.65 14.89
N TRP A 81 14.39 7.16 13.95
CA TRP A 81 14.85 6.16 13.00
C TRP A 81 15.92 6.75 12.07
N PRO A 82 17.02 6.02 11.79
CA PRO A 82 18.02 6.49 10.87
C PRO A 82 17.41 6.60 9.46
N PRO A 83 17.67 7.69 8.72
CA PRO A 83 17.13 7.84 7.38
C PRO A 83 17.71 6.76 6.46
N THR A 84 16.90 6.33 5.49
CA THR A 84 17.29 5.42 4.43
C THR A 84 17.00 6.05 3.08
N SER A 85 17.64 5.62 2.00
CA SER A 85 17.34 6.16 0.67
C SER A 85 16.08 5.50 0.10
N ALA A 86 15.02 6.27 -0.11
CA ALA A 86 13.82 5.85 -0.81
C ALA A 86 13.25 7.00 -1.66
N HIS A 87 12.73 6.69 -2.84
CA HIS A 87 12.17 7.69 -3.75
C HIS A 87 10.64 7.65 -3.73
N THR A 88 10.08 6.44 -3.63
CA THR A 88 8.65 6.17 -3.51
C THR A 88 8.39 5.39 -2.23
N ALA A 89 7.32 5.72 -1.52
CA ALA A 89 6.88 4.95 -0.37
C ALA A 89 5.40 4.60 -0.43
N ILE A 90 5.06 3.45 0.15
CA ILE A 90 3.68 2.98 0.31
C ILE A 90 3.45 2.62 1.77
N ILE A 91 2.39 3.17 2.36
CA ILE A 91 1.92 2.81 3.69
C ILE A 91 0.60 2.08 3.50
N ALA A 92 0.56 0.79 3.83
CA ALA A 92 -0.64 -0.03 3.79
C ALA A 92 -1.11 -0.33 5.22
N PHE A 93 -2.30 0.14 5.58
CA PHE A 93 -2.92 -0.19 6.86
C PHE A 93 -3.65 -1.52 6.73
N ASP A 94 -2.93 -2.63 6.79
CA ASP A 94 -3.48 -3.96 6.56
C ASP A 94 -3.20 -4.89 7.75
N PRO A 95 -4.23 -5.40 8.45
CA PRO A 95 -4.01 -6.21 9.64
C PRO A 95 -3.26 -7.52 9.30
N PRO A 96 -2.35 -7.96 10.19
CA PRO A 96 -1.52 -9.13 9.95
C PRO A 96 -2.35 -10.40 9.81
N ARG A 97 -2.04 -11.29 8.83
CA ARG A 97 -2.64 -12.64 8.85
C ARG A 97 -1.83 -13.51 9.80
N LEU A 98 -2.42 -13.80 10.94
CA LEU A 98 -1.81 -14.57 12.02
C LEU A 98 -1.42 -16.01 11.66
N TYR A 99 -1.78 -16.50 10.47
CA TYR A 99 -1.51 -17.89 10.04
C TYR A 99 -0.12 -18.09 9.44
N HIS A 100 0.59 -17.02 9.07
CA HIS A 100 1.94 -17.11 8.49
C HIS A 100 2.96 -16.38 9.36
N ASP A 101 3.93 -17.12 9.93
CA ASP A 101 4.93 -16.55 10.85
C ASP A 101 5.77 -15.42 10.23
N ARG A 102 5.95 -15.43 8.90
CA ARG A 102 6.69 -14.37 8.19
C ARG A 102 6.01 -13.00 8.28
N GLU A 103 4.69 -12.96 8.20
CA GLU A 103 3.93 -11.69 8.24
C GLU A 103 3.96 -11.07 9.65
N ARG A 104 4.15 -11.89 10.68
CA ARG A 104 4.30 -11.41 12.06
C ARG A 104 5.57 -10.63 12.30
N ALA A 105 6.63 -10.88 11.52
CA ALA A 105 7.91 -10.20 11.63
C ALA A 105 7.94 -8.85 10.88
N LEU A 106 6.91 -8.57 10.08
CA LEU A 106 6.77 -7.30 9.36
C LEU A 106 6.26 -6.20 10.30
N TRP A 107 6.65 -4.96 10.02
CA TRP A 107 6.21 -3.81 10.81
C TRP A 107 4.79 -3.39 10.39
N VAL A 108 3.90 -3.24 11.38
CA VAL A 108 2.49 -2.89 11.18
C VAL A 108 2.31 -1.41 11.54
N PRO A 109 1.95 -0.53 10.58
CA PRO A 109 1.63 0.86 10.87
C PRO A 109 0.30 0.99 11.60
N GLU A 110 0.25 1.85 12.61
CA GLU A 110 -1.01 2.36 13.19
C GLU A 110 -1.35 3.74 12.61
N PRO A 111 -2.64 4.12 12.50
CA PRO A 111 -3.02 5.42 11.95
C PRO A 111 -2.35 6.61 12.67
N SER A 112 -2.11 6.49 13.97
CA SER A 112 -1.40 7.49 14.80
C SER A 112 0.07 7.66 14.43
N ASP A 113 0.71 6.65 13.82
CA ASP A 113 2.11 6.71 13.40
C ASP A 113 2.30 7.57 12.14
N LEU A 114 1.21 7.82 11.41
CA LEU A 114 1.24 8.39 10.07
C LEU A 114 1.98 9.74 9.99
N PRO A 115 1.78 10.71 10.90
CA PRO A 115 2.51 11.98 10.84
C PRO A 115 4.01 11.83 11.07
N GLU A 116 4.44 10.94 11.98
CA GLU A 116 5.86 10.71 12.24
C GLU A 116 6.52 9.94 11.11
N LEU A 117 5.83 8.91 10.61
CA LEU A 117 6.29 8.11 9.49
C LEU A 117 6.41 8.96 8.23
N ALA A 118 5.47 9.86 7.96
CA ALA A 118 5.56 10.79 6.84
C ALA A 118 6.78 11.72 6.95
N ARG A 119 7.05 12.29 8.13
CA ARG A 119 8.25 13.11 8.37
C ARG A 119 9.54 12.32 8.14
N TRP A 120 9.61 11.09 8.65
CA TRP A 120 10.75 10.22 8.44
C TRP A 120 10.93 9.85 6.96
N LEU A 121 9.85 9.49 6.26
CA LEU A 121 9.88 9.19 4.82
C LEU A 121 10.34 10.39 3.99
N ARG A 122 9.92 11.61 4.37
CA ARG A 122 10.40 12.83 3.72
C ARG A 122 11.92 13.02 3.91
N ALA A 123 12.42 12.77 5.13
CA ALA A 123 13.85 12.79 5.42
C ALA A 123 14.63 11.67 4.68
N CYS A 124 13.96 10.57 4.32
CA CYS A 124 14.50 9.49 3.48
C CYS A 124 14.61 9.86 1.98
N GLY A 125 14.16 11.05 1.59
CA GLY A 125 14.19 11.51 0.20
C GLY A 125 12.94 11.13 -0.61
N VAL A 126 11.88 10.64 0.04
CA VAL A 126 10.66 10.25 -0.65
C VAL A 126 9.98 11.47 -1.27
N GLN A 127 9.65 11.34 -2.55
CA GLN A 127 8.95 12.36 -3.33
C GLN A 127 7.49 11.97 -3.57
N THR A 128 7.23 10.66 -3.77
CA THR A 128 5.89 10.12 -3.96
C THR A 128 5.50 9.22 -2.80
N LEU A 129 4.40 9.55 -2.11
CA LEU A 129 3.84 8.76 -1.03
C LEU A 129 2.43 8.27 -1.39
N ALA A 130 2.22 6.95 -1.34
CA ALA A 130 0.88 6.37 -1.41
C ALA A 130 0.46 5.81 -0.03
N ILE A 131 -0.75 6.12 0.40
CA ILE A 131 -1.32 5.62 1.66
C ILE A 131 -2.60 4.87 1.31
N VAL A 132 -2.66 3.60 1.68
CA VAL A 132 -3.84 2.77 1.49
C VAL A 132 -4.46 2.50 2.85
N GLN A 133 -5.58 3.17 3.11
CA GLN A 133 -6.29 3.08 4.38
C GLN A 133 -7.64 2.39 4.16
N PRO A 134 -7.88 1.24 4.83
CA PRO A 134 -9.22 0.72 4.92
C PRO A 134 -10.04 1.64 5.83
N HIS A 135 -11.24 2.01 5.40
CA HIS A 135 -12.20 2.73 6.24
C HIS A 135 -13.39 1.84 6.57
N ASP A 136 -13.95 2.07 7.75
CA ASP A 136 -15.21 1.45 8.18
C ASP A 136 -16.39 2.09 7.43
N GLN A 137 -17.25 1.25 6.86
CA GLN A 137 -18.48 1.67 6.17
C GLN A 137 -19.35 2.56 7.07
N GLY A 138 -19.88 3.67 6.53
CA GLY A 138 -20.86 4.54 7.20
C GLY A 138 -20.32 5.53 8.24
N LYS A 139 -19.00 5.64 8.46
CA LYS A 139 -18.42 6.56 9.47
C LYS A 139 -17.94 7.92 8.95
N LEU A 140 -17.96 8.16 7.64
CA LEU A 140 -17.44 9.40 7.04
C LEU A 140 -18.55 10.16 6.28
N PRO A 141 -18.87 11.41 6.67
CA PRO A 141 -19.65 12.32 5.85
C PRO A 141 -19.10 12.42 4.42
N GLU A 142 -19.97 12.48 3.41
CA GLU A 142 -19.63 12.52 1.97
C GLU A 142 -18.55 13.57 1.62
N ALA A 143 -18.54 14.72 2.30
CA ALA A 143 -17.55 15.77 2.10
C ALA A 143 -16.13 15.34 2.50
N LEU A 144 -15.99 14.50 3.52
CA LEU A 144 -14.71 14.00 4.01
C LEU A 144 -14.21 12.80 3.19
N LYS A 145 -15.10 12.06 2.51
CA LYS A 145 -14.71 10.96 1.61
C LYS A 145 -13.88 11.42 0.42
N ARG A 146 -14.06 12.67 -0.03
CA ARG A 146 -13.39 13.27 -1.20
C ARG A 146 -12.23 14.21 -0.83
N GLY A 147 -12.17 14.71 0.40
CA GLY A 147 -11.10 15.56 0.92
C GLY A 147 -10.20 14.85 1.93
N LEU A 148 -9.34 15.60 2.62
CA LEU A 148 -8.58 15.08 3.76
C LEU A 148 -9.55 14.83 4.93
N ALA A 149 -9.60 13.59 5.42
CA ALA A 149 -10.58 13.14 6.39
C ALA A 149 -10.11 13.29 7.85
N SER A 150 -8.81 13.46 8.08
CA SER A 150 -8.23 13.58 9.42
C SER A 150 -7.13 14.64 9.48
N LEU A 151 -6.85 15.11 10.70
CA LEU A 151 -5.70 15.98 10.98
C LEU A 151 -4.38 15.28 10.63
N ASP A 152 -4.32 13.96 10.75
CA ASP A 152 -3.14 13.18 10.39
C ASP A 152 -2.87 13.22 8.89
N GLU A 153 -3.91 13.07 8.05
CA GLU A 153 -3.76 13.20 6.60
C GLU A 153 -3.34 14.62 6.20
N GLN A 154 -3.86 15.65 6.88
CA GLN A 154 -3.40 17.03 6.67
C GLN A 154 -1.94 17.22 7.07
N ALA A 155 -1.49 16.60 8.16
CA ALA A 155 -0.09 16.61 8.57
C ALA A 155 0.82 15.92 7.54
N VAL A 156 0.36 14.84 6.88
CA VAL A 156 1.09 14.21 5.77
C VAL A 156 1.25 15.19 4.60
N VAL A 157 0.16 15.83 4.16
CA VAL A 157 0.21 16.78 3.05
C VAL A 157 1.15 17.95 3.37
N ALA A 158 1.16 18.42 4.62
CA ALA A 158 2.05 19.47 5.09
C ALA A 158 3.55 19.08 5.08
N CYS A 159 3.90 17.78 4.99
CA CYS A 159 5.29 17.34 4.87
C CYS A 159 5.93 17.68 3.51
N GLY A 160 5.14 18.13 2.53
CA GLY A 160 5.65 18.69 1.28
C GLY A 160 6.17 17.66 0.28
N PHE A 161 5.57 16.47 0.23
CA PHE A 161 5.80 15.51 -0.85
C PHE A 161 5.42 16.14 -2.20
N GLU A 162 6.11 15.74 -3.27
CA GLU A 162 5.74 16.16 -4.63
C GLU A 162 4.38 15.57 -5.01
N ARG A 163 4.13 14.34 -4.56
CA ARG A 163 2.90 13.61 -4.83
C ARG A 163 2.44 12.81 -3.62
N VAL A 164 1.16 12.96 -3.26
CA VAL A 164 0.49 12.15 -2.23
C VAL A 164 -0.73 11.48 -2.85
N ILE A 165 -0.83 10.16 -2.72
CA ILE A 165 -1.97 9.38 -3.21
C ILE A 165 -2.63 8.71 -2.00
N LEU A 166 -3.86 9.09 -1.69
CA LEU A 166 -4.67 8.52 -0.62
C LEU A 166 -5.71 7.58 -1.24
N VAL A 167 -5.61 6.28 -0.95
CA VAL A 167 -6.55 5.26 -1.43
C VAL A 167 -7.39 4.74 -0.27
N ARG A 168 -8.69 5.03 -0.32
CA ARG A 168 -9.64 4.62 0.72
C ARG A 168 -10.43 3.40 0.26
N SER A 169 -10.00 2.21 0.65
CA SER A 169 -10.73 0.98 0.32
C SER A 169 -11.82 0.70 1.35
N ALA A 170 -13.04 0.40 0.91
CA ALA A 170 -14.11 0.01 1.83
C ALA A 170 -13.79 -1.35 2.44
N ARG A 171 -13.91 -1.46 3.76
CA ARG A 171 -13.72 -2.73 4.47
C ARG A 171 -15.06 -3.28 4.92
N LYS A 172 -15.27 -4.58 4.74
CA LYS A 172 -16.35 -5.29 5.44
C LYS A 172 -16.05 -5.16 6.94
N PRO A 173 -16.97 -4.65 7.79
CA PRO A 173 -16.75 -4.65 9.22
C PRO A 173 -16.39 -6.07 9.64
N ALA A 174 -15.24 -6.23 10.31
CA ALA A 174 -14.83 -7.52 10.80
C ALA A 174 -15.97 -8.04 11.67
N ASN A 175 -16.50 -9.23 11.36
CA ASN A 175 -17.50 -9.86 12.20
C ASN A 175 -16.93 -9.90 13.62
N ALA A 176 -17.42 -9.02 14.49
CA ALA A 176 -17.17 -9.15 15.92
C ALA A 176 -17.49 -10.60 16.28
N LYS A 177 -16.62 -11.27 17.04
CA LYS A 177 -16.89 -12.62 17.50
C LYS A 177 -18.13 -12.54 18.40
N LEU A 178 -19.32 -12.74 17.83
CA LEU A 178 -20.58 -12.65 18.55
C LEU A 178 -20.60 -13.83 19.52
N ALA A 179 -20.32 -13.52 20.78
CA ALA A 179 -20.15 -14.50 21.84
C ALA A 179 -21.51 -15.03 22.33
N ASN A 180 -22.60 -14.29 22.07
CA ASN A 180 -23.90 -14.54 22.67
C ASN A 180 -24.98 -14.91 21.62
N PRO A 181 -25.85 -15.92 21.86
CA PRO A 181 -26.98 -16.24 20.97
C PRO A 181 -27.90 -15.05 20.66
N PHE A 182 -28.10 -14.11 21.60
CA PHE A 182 -28.89 -12.90 21.35
C PHE A 182 -28.22 -11.93 20.37
N GLU A 183 -26.88 -11.86 20.38
CA GLU A 183 -26.12 -11.08 19.40
C GLU A 183 -26.27 -11.66 17.98
N ARG A 184 -26.38 -12.99 17.84
CA ARG A 184 -26.64 -13.63 16.54
C ARG A 184 -28.02 -13.28 15.99
N VAL A 185 -29.03 -13.18 16.85
CA VAL A 185 -30.39 -12.76 16.44
C VAL A 185 -30.38 -11.28 16.02
N ALA A 186 -29.69 -10.42 16.79
CA ALA A 186 -29.51 -9.01 16.41
C ALA A 186 -28.76 -8.86 15.06
N ALA A 187 -27.69 -9.62 14.86
CA ALA A 187 -26.96 -9.65 13.58
C ALA A 187 -27.82 -10.18 12.42
N TRP A 188 -28.71 -11.15 12.68
CA TRP A 188 -29.64 -11.67 11.69
C TRP A 188 -30.73 -10.64 11.33
N MET A 189 -31.32 -9.95 12.30
CA MET A 189 -32.29 -8.87 12.07
C MET A 189 -31.64 -7.68 11.34
N LEU A 190 -30.43 -7.28 11.74
CA LEU A 190 -29.66 -6.22 11.07
C LEU A 190 -29.18 -6.64 9.67
N SER A 191 -29.07 -7.94 9.38
CA SER A 191 -28.73 -8.44 8.05
C SER A 191 -29.81 -8.14 7.01
N VAL A 192 -31.08 -7.99 7.42
CA VAL A 192 -32.17 -7.61 6.52
C VAL A 192 -32.02 -6.16 6.07
N VAL A 193 -31.55 -5.28 6.96
CA VAL A 193 -31.29 -3.86 6.66
C VAL A 193 -30.02 -3.67 5.81
N ARG A 194 -29.11 -4.66 5.78
CA ARG A 194 -27.89 -4.65 4.96
C ARG A 194 -28.16 -4.60 3.45
N PHE A 195 -29.40 -4.83 3.02
CA PHE A 195 -29.85 -4.61 1.64
C PHE A 195 -30.05 -3.13 1.28
N MET A 196 -29.96 -2.20 2.24
CA MET A 196 -30.04 -0.75 2.03
C MET A 196 -28.67 -0.04 1.98
N VAL A 197 -27.54 -0.79 1.99
CA VAL A 197 -26.20 -0.19 1.80
C VAL A 197 -25.93 -0.07 0.30
N PRO A 198 -25.57 1.12 -0.23
CA PRO A 198 -25.25 1.30 -1.64
C PRO A 198 -24.17 0.31 -2.09
N SER A 199 -24.39 -0.38 -3.21
CA SER A 199 -23.47 -1.39 -3.75
C SER A 199 -22.05 -0.88 -4.01
N SER A 200 -21.87 0.45 -4.12
CA SER A 200 -20.59 1.15 -4.29
C SER A 200 -19.68 1.14 -3.05
N GLU A 201 -20.17 0.73 -1.88
CA GLU A 201 -19.36 0.61 -0.66
C GLU A 201 -18.92 -0.84 -0.37
N GLN A 202 -19.08 -1.77 -1.32
CA GLN A 202 -18.70 -3.17 -1.10
C GLN A 202 -17.17 -3.36 -1.02
N PRO A 203 -16.69 -4.29 -0.18
CA PRO A 203 -15.27 -4.58 -0.04
C PRO A 203 -14.65 -5.05 -1.36
N VAL A 204 -13.63 -4.32 -1.81
CA VAL A 204 -12.86 -4.64 -3.02
C VAL A 204 -11.75 -5.65 -2.68
N ARG A 205 -11.46 -6.56 -3.62
CA ARG A 205 -10.35 -7.51 -3.46
C ARG A 205 -9.01 -6.78 -3.38
N ALA A 206 -8.15 -7.20 -2.45
CA ALA A 206 -6.81 -6.67 -2.26
C ALA A 206 -6.00 -6.53 -3.57
N ALA A 207 -6.07 -7.53 -4.45
CA ALA A 207 -5.37 -7.53 -5.74
C ALA A 207 -5.79 -6.36 -6.66
N LYS A 208 -7.07 -5.95 -6.61
CA LYS A 208 -7.60 -4.82 -7.39
C LYS A 208 -7.21 -3.48 -6.78
N VAL A 209 -7.20 -3.37 -5.46
CA VAL A 209 -6.68 -2.17 -4.78
C VAL A 209 -5.18 -1.99 -5.09
N ALA A 210 -4.39 -3.06 -5.03
CA ALA A 210 -2.97 -3.02 -5.40
C ALA A 210 -2.74 -2.66 -6.88
N GLU A 211 -3.61 -3.13 -7.79
CA GLU A 211 -3.59 -2.75 -9.20
C GLU A 211 -3.84 -1.25 -9.39
N LEU A 212 -4.85 -0.70 -8.69
CA LEU A 212 -5.17 0.73 -8.75
C LEU A 212 -4.00 1.58 -8.23
N VAL A 213 -3.35 1.16 -7.15
CA VAL A 213 -2.17 1.85 -6.59
C VAL A 213 -1.00 1.84 -7.59
N ASP A 214 -0.71 0.72 -8.24
CA ASP A 214 0.36 0.64 -9.26
C ASP A 214 0.08 1.54 -10.46
N VAL A 215 -1.17 1.55 -10.95
CA VAL A 215 -1.60 2.46 -12.03
C VAL A 215 -1.46 3.91 -11.57
N ALA A 216 -1.98 4.27 -10.40
CA ALA A 216 -1.92 5.64 -9.88
C ALA A 216 -0.47 6.13 -9.71
N LEU A 217 0.43 5.29 -9.18
CA LEU A 217 1.85 5.61 -9.07
C LEU A 217 2.52 5.86 -10.43
N ARG A 218 1.95 5.36 -11.53
CA ARG A 218 2.47 5.56 -12.88
C ARG A 218 2.03 6.87 -13.50
N ILE A 219 0.75 7.21 -13.37
CA ILE A 219 0.14 8.29 -14.17
C ILE A 219 -0.22 9.54 -13.36
N ALA A 220 -0.24 9.47 -12.02
CA ALA A 220 -0.65 10.62 -11.22
C ALA A 220 0.30 11.81 -11.43
N PRO A 221 -0.23 13.03 -11.65
CA PRO A 221 0.59 14.24 -11.69
C PRO A 221 1.06 14.64 -10.28
N PRO A 222 1.96 15.63 -10.12
CA PRO A 222 2.26 16.23 -8.81
C PRO A 222 0.99 16.74 -8.11
N GLY A 223 0.96 16.68 -6.78
CA GLY A 223 -0.18 17.09 -5.96
C GLY A 223 -0.78 15.97 -5.10
N VAL A 224 -1.93 16.27 -4.50
CA VAL A 224 -2.65 15.37 -3.58
C VAL A 224 -3.86 14.77 -4.30
N HIS A 225 -3.90 13.44 -4.37
CA HIS A 225 -4.93 12.69 -5.07
C HIS A 225 -5.66 11.78 -4.09
N VAL A 226 -6.97 11.94 -3.94
CA VAL A 226 -7.79 11.13 -3.04
C VAL A 226 -8.72 10.22 -3.84
N ALA A 227 -8.50 8.92 -3.76
CA ALA A 227 -9.39 7.89 -4.30
C ALA A 227 -10.42 7.54 -3.24
N ALA A 228 -11.62 8.07 -3.45
CA ALA A 228 -12.79 7.76 -2.63
C ALA A 228 -13.21 6.28 -2.78
N PRO A 229 -13.95 5.73 -1.81
CA PRO A 229 -14.33 4.31 -1.80
C PRO A 229 -15.07 3.86 -3.05
N GLU A 230 -15.96 4.71 -3.55
CA GLU A 230 -16.79 4.46 -4.72
C GLU A 230 -15.94 4.39 -6.00
N LEU A 231 -14.85 5.15 -6.05
CA LEU A 231 -13.87 5.15 -7.13
C LEU A 231 -13.02 3.87 -7.12
N VAL A 232 -12.59 3.46 -5.92
CA VAL A 232 -11.89 2.18 -5.74
C VAL A 232 -12.78 1.02 -6.17
N TRP A 233 -14.08 1.08 -5.83
CA TRP A 233 -15.07 0.11 -6.28
C TRP A 233 -15.27 0.14 -7.80
N GLU A 234 -15.51 1.32 -8.41
CA GLU A 234 -15.69 1.47 -9.86
C GLU A 234 -14.47 0.92 -10.63
N SER A 235 -13.26 1.25 -10.17
CA SER A 235 -12.02 0.79 -10.79
C SER A 235 -11.90 -0.74 -10.80
N ALA A 236 -12.53 -1.43 -9.86
CA ALA A 236 -12.50 -2.88 -9.77
C ALA A 236 -13.48 -3.57 -10.73
N GLN A 237 -14.49 -2.85 -11.26
CA GLN A 237 -15.57 -3.41 -12.07
C GLN A 237 -15.33 -3.34 -13.58
N GLY A 238 -14.33 -2.58 -14.04
CA GLY A 238 -14.12 -2.35 -15.46
C GLY A 238 -12.68 -1.99 -15.84
N ASP A 239 -12.55 -1.05 -16.77
CA ASP A 239 -11.27 -0.56 -17.27
C ASP A 239 -10.59 0.36 -16.24
N MET A 240 -9.76 -0.25 -15.39
CA MET A 240 -9.05 0.44 -14.32
C MET A 240 -8.13 1.56 -14.82
N PRO A 241 -7.30 1.38 -15.87
CA PRO A 241 -6.55 2.48 -16.48
C PRO A 241 -7.41 3.70 -16.85
N ALA A 242 -8.55 3.49 -17.50
CA ALA A 242 -9.43 4.59 -17.90
C ALA A 242 -10.05 5.30 -16.68
N VAL A 243 -10.49 4.55 -15.67
CA VAL A 243 -11.05 5.11 -14.43
C VAL A 243 -9.97 5.90 -13.67
N ALA A 244 -8.77 5.36 -13.55
CA ALA A 244 -7.66 6.02 -12.86
C ALA A 244 -7.22 7.31 -13.56
N ALA A 245 -7.22 7.34 -14.89
CA ALA A 245 -6.85 8.54 -15.63
C ALA A 245 -7.90 9.63 -15.56
N ARG A 246 -9.18 9.27 -15.65
CA ARG A 246 -10.30 10.20 -15.42
C ARG A 246 -10.25 10.79 -14.00
N TRP A 247 -9.94 9.95 -13.00
CA TRP A 247 -9.76 10.39 -11.62
C TRP A 247 -8.62 11.40 -11.47
N LEU A 248 -7.47 11.11 -12.08
CA LEU A 248 -6.25 11.90 -11.95
C LEU A 248 -6.20 13.11 -12.91
N GLY A 249 -7.22 13.27 -13.76
CA GLY A 249 -7.30 14.34 -14.76
C GLY A 249 -6.26 14.21 -15.87
N VAL A 250 -5.82 12.99 -16.18
CA VAL A 250 -4.79 12.68 -17.17
C VAL A 250 -5.45 12.05 -18.40
N GLN A 251 -5.00 12.43 -19.60
CA GLN A 251 -5.38 11.73 -20.83
C GLN A 251 -4.47 10.50 -21.00
N VAL A 252 -5.06 9.31 -21.16
CA VAL A 252 -4.35 8.04 -21.45
C VAL A 252 -4.08 7.92 -22.93
#